data_AF-A0A963XUM2-F1
#
_entry.id   AF-A0A963XUM2-F1
#
_cell.length_a   1.000
_cell.length_b   1.000
_cell.length_c   1.000
_cell.angle_alpha   90.00
_cell.angle_beta   90.00
_cell.angle_gamma   90.00
#
_symmetry.space_group_name_H-M   'P 1'
#
loop_
_entity.id
_entity.type
_entity.pdbx_description
1 polymer ?
#
loop_
_entity_poly.entity_id
_entity_poly.type
_entity_poly.pdbx_seq_one_letter_code
_entity_poly.pdbx_strand_id
1 'polypeptide(L)'
;MRKIQALIDSFRFHKAGVLTNAGRYSEALDILGKIEASSELIARRTLYEGDVYHRMKDYPSAVARYRTFIDEKFKEVLPEQDERYLLSYAKYYLACVERKLGHAVDVSGLKSDMERAARTATRVTTADFPP
;
A
#
# COMPACT_ATOMS: atom_id res chain seq x y z
N MET A 1 -11.30 -19.50 15.77
CA MET A 1 -11.08 -18.06 16.04
C MET A 1 -10.33 -17.32 14.92
N ARG A 2 -9.23 -17.84 14.34
CA ARG A 2 -8.44 -17.13 13.29
C ARG A 2 -9.24 -16.64 12.05
N LYS A 3 -10.25 -17.39 11.59
CA LYS A 3 -11.09 -17.00 10.44
C LYS A 3 -11.95 -15.75 10.69
N ILE A 4 -12.42 -15.57 11.92
CA ILE A 4 -13.24 -14.39 12.30
C ILE A 4 -12.35 -13.15 12.32
N GLN A 5 -11.15 -13.25 12.88
CA GLN A 5 -10.21 -12.14 12.93
C GLN A 5 -9.77 -11.68 11.53
N ALA A 6 -9.50 -12.62 10.62
CA ALA A 6 -9.18 -12.28 9.23
C ALA A 6 -10.33 -11.56 8.51
N LEU A 7 -11.59 -11.93 8.79
CA LEU A 7 -12.75 -11.24 8.24
C LEU A 7 -12.89 -9.82 8.81
N ILE A 8 -12.72 -9.66 10.13
CA ILE A 8 -12.72 -8.36 10.80
C ILE A 8 -11.65 -7.44 10.19
N ASP A 9 -10.44 -7.96 9.98
CA ASP A 9 -9.34 -7.18 9.44
C ASP A 9 -9.53 -6.83 7.97
N SER A 10 -10.14 -7.72 7.18
CA SER A 10 -10.57 -7.39 5.81
C SER A 10 -11.60 -6.26 5.80
N PHE A 11 -12.59 -6.29 6.71
CA PHE A 11 -13.57 -5.20 6.85
C PHE A 11 -12.90 -3.89 7.29
N ARG A 12 -11.94 -3.94 8.21
CA ARG A 12 -11.13 -2.79 8.63
C ARG A 12 -10.37 -2.20 7.46
N PHE A 13 -9.71 -3.03 6.65
CA PHE A 13 -9.00 -2.59 5.45
C PHE A 13 -9.93 -1.87 4.47
N HIS A 14 -11.10 -2.45 4.17
CA HIS A 14 -12.09 -1.81 3.30
C HIS A 14 -12.61 -0.49 3.88
N LYS A 15 -12.93 -0.46 5.17
CA LYS A 15 -13.36 0.77 5.86
C LYS A 15 -12.30 1.86 5.80
N ALA A 16 -11.02 1.51 5.96
CA ALA A 16 -9.92 2.46 5.83
C ALA A 16 -9.88 3.09 4.43
N GLY A 17 -10.16 2.30 3.37
CA GLY A 17 -10.25 2.85 2.02
C GLY A 17 -11.40 3.82 1.82
N VAL A 18 -12.58 3.50 2.37
CA VAL A 18 -13.74 4.44 2.36
C VAL A 18 -13.39 5.74 3.09
N LEU A 19 -12.76 5.67 4.27
CA LEU A 19 -12.34 6.83 5.05
C LEU A 19 -11.30 7.67 4.30
N THR A 20 -10.35 7.02 3.63
CA THR A 20 -9.29 7.68 2.84
C THR A 20 -9.89 8.45 1.66
N ASN A 21 -10.82 7.84 0.94
CA ASN A 21 -11.53 8.50 -0.17
C ASN A 21 -12.39 9.68 0.31
N ALA A 22 -12.88 9.64 1.55
CA ALA A 22 -13.59 10.74 2.18
C ALA A 22 -12.66 11.83 2.77
N GLY A 23 -11.33 11.73 2.60
CA GLY A 23 -10.36 12.67 3.18
C GLY A 23 -10.17 12.54 4.70
N ARG A 24 -10.74 11.50 5.33
CA ARG A 24 -10.69 11.25 6.78
C ARG A 24 -9.47 10.43 7.15
N TYR A 25 -8.29 10.96 6.84
CA TYR A 25 -7.04 10.20 6.86
C TYR A 25 -6.62 9.71 8.25
N SER A 26 -6.76 10.55 9.28
CA SER A 26 -6.42 10.15 10.66
C SER A 26 -7.26 8.95 11.13
N GLU A 27 -8.53 8.89 10.76
CA GLU A 27 -9.40 7.77 11.10
C GLU A 27 -9.09 6.53 10.28
N ALA A 28 -8.69 6.69 9.01
CA ALA A 28 -8.21 5.59 8.20
C ALA A 28 -6.97 4.94 8.84
N LEU A 29 -6.00 5.74 9.31
CA LEU A 29 -4.80 5.25 10.00
C LEU A 29 -5.14 4.56 11.33
N ASP A 30 -6.06 5.09 12.13
CA ASP A 30 -6.52 4.43 13.36
C ASP A 30 -7.14 3.04 13.09
N ILE A 31 -7.95 2.92 12.03
CA ILE A 31 -8.55 1.63 11.65
C ILE A 31 -7.49 0.65 11.13
N LEU A 32 -6.55 1.12 10.29
CA LEU A 32 -5.43 0.30 9.82
C LEU A 32 -4.57 -0.20 10.98
N GLY A 33 -4.35 0.65 11.99
CA GLY A 33 -3.64 0.33 13.23
C GLY A 33 -4.11 -0.94 13.94
N LYS A 34 -5.38 -1.30 13.77
CA LYS A 34 -6.07 -2.41 14.45
C LYS A 34 -6.01 -3.74 13.70
N ILE A 35 -5.36 -3.80 12.54
CA ILE A 35 -5.18 -5.02 11.75
C ILE A 35 -4.00 -5.82 12.29
N GLU A 36 -4.24 -7.09 12.66
CA GLU A 36 -3.29 -7.96 13.37
C GLU A 36 -3.23 -9.40 12.79
N ALA A 37 -4.10 -9.78 11.85
CA ALA A 37 -4.42 -11.19 11.58
C ALA A 37 -3.39 -11.96 10.73
N SER A 38 -2.82 -11.36 9.69
CA SER A 38 -1.97 -12.08 8.74
C SER A 38 -0.85 -11.22 8.19
N SER A 39 0.29 -11.84 7.92
CA SER A 39 1.42 -11.17 7.26
C SER A 39 0.99 -10.53 5.93
N GLU A 40 -0.03 -11.09 5.26
CA GLU A 40 -0.54 -10.59 3.97
C GLU A 40 -1.25 -9.25 4.16
N LEU A 41 -2.16 -9.20 5.14
CA LEU A 41 -2.88 -7.99 5.48
C LEU A 41 -1.97 -6.96 6.12
N ILE A 42 -0.94 -7.37 6.86
CA ILE A 42 0.11 -6.48 7.37
C ILE A 42 0.86 -5.84 6.20
N ALA A 43 1.29 -6.62 5.20
CA ALA A 43 1.96 -6.10 4.01
C ALA A 43 1.08 -5.06 3.28
N ARG A 44 -0.18 -5.44 2.99
CA ARG A 44 -1.14 -4.55 2.33
C ARG A 44 -1.42 -3.30 3.15
N ARG A 45 -1.59 -3.43 4.46
CA ARG A 45 -1.77 -2.31 5.40
C ARG A 45 -0.59 -1.36 5.34
N THR A 46 0.65 -1.85 5.44
CA THR A 46 1.86 -1.01 5.44
C THR A 46 1.93 -0.19 4.16
N LEU A 47 1.65 -0.81 3.01
CA LEU A 47 1.61 -0.10 1.75
C LEU A 47 0.49 0.95 1.70
N TYR A 48 -0.69 0.59 2.21
CA TYR A 48 -1.84 1.48 2.24
C TYR A 48 -1.64 2.68 3.19
N GLU A 49 -0.99 2.48 4.34
CA GLU A 49 -0.56 3.58 5.22
C GLU A 49 0.31 4.58 4.45
N GLY A 50 1.21 4.09 3.59
CA GLY A 50 2.00 4.94 2.68
C GLY A 50 1.14 5.80 1.74
N ASP A 51 0.12 5.23 1.11
CA ASP A 51 -0.84 5.98 0.27
C ASP A 51 -1.63 7.01 1.07
N VAL A 52 -2.09 6.65 2.28
CA VAL A 52 -2.80 7.57 3.16
C VAL A 52 -1.92 8.76 3.54
N TYR A 53 -0.68 8.54 3.98
CA TYR A 53 0.26 9.63 4.29
C TYR A 53 0.60 10.47 3.06
N HIS A 54 0.75 9.84 1.89
CA HIS A 54 0.99 10.55 0.64
C HIS A 54 -0.17 11.51 0.33
N ARG A 55 -1.42 11.06 0.44
CA ARG A 55 -2.62 11.90 0.25
C ARG A 55 -2.75 13.01 1.29
N MET A 56 -2.31 12.76 2.53
CA MET A 56 -2.18 13.78 3.58
C MET A 56 -1.10 14.82 3.29
N LYS A 57 -0.24 14.60 2.29
CA LYS A 57 1.00 15.35 2.02
C LYS A 57 2.02 15.25 3.16
N ASP A 58 1.89 14.25 4.03
CA ASP A 58 2.93 13.89 4.99
C ASP A 58 3.95 12.98 4.28
N TYR A 59 4.76 13.62 3.42
CA TYR A 59 5.73 12.92 2.58
C TYR A 59 6.79 12.15 3.38
N PRO A 60 7.33 12.65 4.51
CA PRO A 60 8.26 11.87 5.35
C PRO A 60 7.65 10.55 5.84
N SER A 61 6.41 10.58 6.36
CA SER A 61 5.73 9.36 6.81
C SER A 61 5.39 8.43 5.65
N ALA A 62 5.01 8.98 4.49
CA ALA A 62 4.77 8.19 3.28
C ALA A 62 6.03 7.46 2.81
N VAL A 63 7.17 8.15 2.75
CA VAL A 63 8.49 7.58 2.41
C VAL A 63 8.81 6.43 3.37
N ALA A 64 8.65 6.64 4.68
CA ALA A 64 8.94 5.63 5.68
C ALA A 64 8.13 4.34 5.41
N ARG A 65 6.81 4.47 5.17
CA ARG A 65 5.94 3.32 4.93
C ARG A 65 6.21 2.61 3.61
N TYR A 66 6.46 3.35 2.53
CA TYR A 66 6.83 2.73 1.26
C TYR A 66 8.18 2.00 1.34
N ARG A 67 9.18 2.57 2.04
CA ARG A 67 10.46 1.90 2.27
C ARG A 67 10.31 0.65 3.12
N THR A 68 9.58 0.73 4.24
CA THR A 68 9.24 -0.45 5.06
C THR A 68 8.63 -1.54 4.18
N PHE A 69 7.70 -1.19 3.28
CA PHE A 69 7.11 -2.19 2.40
C PHE A 69 8.10 -2.85 1.43
N ILE A 70 9.04 -2.08 0.89
CA ILE A 70 10.05 -2.56 -0.07
C ILE A 70 11.12 -3.43 0.63
N ASP A 71 11.50 -3.03 1.84
CA ASP A 71 12.56 -3.66 2.63
C ASP A 71 12.07 -4.94 3.32
N GLU A 72 10.85 -4.93 3.84
CA GLU A 72 10.20 -6.13 4.37
C GLU A 72 9.92 -7.10 3.23
N LYS A 73 10.65 -8.21 3.20
CA LYS A 73 10.50 -9.27 2.20
C LYS A 73 9.18 -10.02 2.39
N PHE A 74 8.06 -9.42 1.98
CA PHE A 74 6.74 -10.07 1.97
C PHE A 74 6.60 -11.21 0.94
N LYS A 75 7.72 -11.60 0.30
CA LYS A 75 7.87 -12.68 -0.69
C LYS A 75 7.21 -14.00 -0.31
N GLU A 76 7.16 -14.32 0.97
CA GLU A 76 6.64 -15.62 1.44
C GLU A 76 5.13 -15.62 1.68
N VAL A 77 4.46 -14.50 1.42
CA VAL A 77 3.10 -14.26 1.91
C VAL A 77 2.08 -13.99 0.80
N LEU A 78 2.52 -13.38 -0.30
CA LEU A 78 1.68 -13.03 -1.44
C LEU A 78 1.98 -13.95 -2.63
N PRO A 79 1.00 -14.21 -3.51
CA PRO A 79 1.30 -14.75 -4.84
C PRO A 79 2.30 -13.85 -5.58
N GLU A 80 3.19 -14.45 -6.36
CA GLU A 80 4.29 -13.73 -7.02
C GLU A 80 3.80 -12.55 -7.87
N GLN A 81 2.66 -12.69 -8.56
CA GLN A 81 2.11 -11.63 -9.41
C GLN A 81 1.59 -10.45 -8.58
N ASP A 82 0.95 -10.73 -7.44
CA ASP A 82 0.45 -9.72 -6.52
C ASP A 82 1.59 -8.99 -5.80
N GLU A 83 2.62 -9.72 -5.37
CA GLU A 83 3.83 -9.13 -4.81
C GLU A 83 4.51 -8.21 -5.83
N ARG A 84 4.68 -8.68 -7.07
CA ARG A 84 5.27 -7.89 -8.16
C ARG A 84 4.48 -6.61 -8.39
N TYR A 85 3.15 -6.68 -8.36
CA TYR A 85 2.32 -5.50 -8.49
C TYR A 85 2.52 -4.52 -7.33
N LEU A 86 2.38 -4.98 -6.10
CA LEU A 86 2.51 -4.12 -4.92
C LEU A 86 3.91 -3.51 -4.76
N LEU A 87 4.95 -4.26 -5.15
CA LEU A 87 6.32 -3.75 -5.13
C LEU A 87 6.54 -2.66 -6.19
N SER A 88 6.02 -2.85 -7.41
CA SER A 88 6.06 -1.82 -8.45
C SER A 88 5.25 -0.58 -8.05
N TYR A 89 4.10 -0.78 -7.40
CA TYR A 89 3.29 0.29 -6.82
C TYR A 89 4.09 1.09 -5.78
N ALA A 90 4.66 0.42 -4.78
CA ALA A 90 5.45 1.05 -3.72
C ALA A 90 6.62 1.86 -4.29
N LYS A 91 7.35 1.31 -5.26
CA LYS A 91 8.49 1.99 -5.91
C LYS A 91 8.06 3.23 -6.68
N TYR A 92 6.99 3.13 -7.48
CA TYR A 92 6.49 4.26 -8.24
C TYR A 92 6.03 5.41 -7.33
N TYR A 93 5.24 5.10 -6.29
CA TYR A 93 4.76 6.11 -5.37
C TYR A 93 5.83 6.64 -4.43
N LEU A 94 6.81 5.83 -4.02
CA LEU A 94 8.02 6.29 -3.32
C LEU A 94 8.77 7.33 -4.17
N ALA A 95 9.07 7.01 -5.43
CA ALA A 95 9.75 7.94 -6.32
C ALA A 95 8.95 9.24 -6.52
N CYS A 96 7.62 9.16 -6.56
CA CYS A 96 6.75 10.33 -6.61
C CYS A 96 6.87 11.22 -5.37
N VAL A 97 6.84 10.65 -4.15
CA VAL A 97 6.97 11.43 -2.91
C VAL A 97 8.39 11.97 -2.71
N GLU A 98 9.42 11.22 -3.08
CA GLU A 98 10.82 11.67 -3.04
C GLU A 98 11.04 12.87 -3.96
N ARG A 99 10.43 12.87 -5.15
CA ARG A 99 10.44 14.05 -6.04
C ARG A 99 9.70 15.24 -5.43
N LYS A 100 8.61 15.02 -4.69
CA LYS A 100 7.91 16.11 -3.96
C LYS A 100 8.75 16.70 -2.84
N LEU A 101 9.67 15.92 -2.28
CA LEU A 101 10.69 16.37 -1.31
C LEU A 101 11.91 17.05 -1.97
N GLY A 102 11.95 17.13 -3.30
CA GLY A 102 13.03 17.80 -4.04
C GLY A 102 14.22 16.89 -4.38
N HIS A 103 14.11 15.57 -4.15
CA HIS A 103 15.15 14.63 -4.54
C HIS A 103 15.13 14.38 -6.05
N ALA A 104 16.32 14.28 -6.63
CA ALA A 104 16.49 13.92 -8.03
C ALA A 104 16.27 12.42 -8.22
N VAL A 105 15.02 12.02 -8.47
CA VAL A 105 14.62 10.62 -8.69
C VAL A 105 14.05 10.47 -10.09
N ASP A 106 14.56 9.48 -10.83
CA ASP A 106 13.98 9.09 -12.10
C ASP A 106 12.71 8.27 -11.87
N VAL A 107 11.59 8.81 -12.35
CA VAL A 107 10.27 8.17 -12.30
C VAL A 107 9.91 7.51 -13.64
N SER A 108 10.75 7.66 -14.66
CA SER A 108 10.51 7.10 -15.99
C SER A 108 10.45 5.57 -15.92
N GLY A 109 9.53 4.98 -16.67
CA GLY A 109 9.32 3.52 -16.69
C GLY A 109 8.59 2.95 -15.46
N LEU A 110 8.77 3.50 -14.25
CA LEU A 110 8.18 2.97 -13.01
C LEU A 110 6.65 2.85 -13.08
N LYS A 111 5.98 3.86 -13.66
CA LYS A 111 4.53 3.83 -13.85
C LYS A 111 4.10 2.71 -14.79
N SER A 112 4.79 2.59 -15.93
CA SER A 112 4.47 1.56 -16.93
C SER A 112 4.72 0.16 -16.41
N ASP A 113 5.74 -0.04 -15.57
CA ASP A 113 6.02 -1.31 -14.92
C ASP A 113 4.95 -1.68 -13.90
N MET A 114 4.50 -0.71 -13.09
CA MET A 114 3.37 -0.89 -12.19
C MET A 114 2.09 -1.26 -12.94
N GLU A 115 1.72 -0.51 -13.99
CA GLU A 115 0.54 -0.79 -14.82
C GLU A 115 0.60 -2.16 -15.49
N ARG A 116 1.81 -2.60 -15.90
CA ARG A 116 2.02 -3.94 -16.47
C ARG A 116 1.82 -5.03 -15.42
N ALA A 117 2.37 -4.85 -14.22
CA ALA A 117 2.22 -5.80 -13.13
C ALA A 117 0.76 -5.91 -12.66
N ALA A 118 0.03 -4.78 -12.63
CA ALA A 118 -1.39 -4.72 -12.26
C ALA A 118 -2.27 -5.66 -13.11
N ARG A 119 -1.93 -5.82 -14.40
CA ARG A 119 -2.68 -6.70 -15.33
C ARG A 119 -2.55 -8.20 -15.01
N THR A 120 -1.56 -8.57 -14.21
CA THR A 120 -1.27 -9.97 -13.85
C THR A 120 -1.60 -10.31 -12.40
N ALA A 121 -1.90 -9.30 -11.56
CA ALA A 121 -2.27 -9.51 -10.17
C ALA A 121 -3.59 -10.29 -10.07
N THR A 122 -3.70 -11.17 -9.08
CA THR A 122 -4.81 -12.14 -9.00
C THR A 122 -5.73 -11.93 -7.81
N ARG A 123 -5.19 -11.37 -6.71
CA ARG A 123 -5.92 -11.17 -5.44
C ARG A 123 -6.05 -9.72 -5.06
N VAL A 124 -5.00 -8.95 -5.30
CA VAL A 124 -4.96 -7.52 -5.05
C VAL A 124 -5.61 -6.81 -6.22
N THR A 125 -6.59 -5.96 -5.91
CA THR A 125 -7.37 -5.27 -6.93
C THR A 125 -6.79 -3.89 -7.21
N THR A 126 -6.99 -3.40 -8.43
CA THR A 126 -6.77 -1.98 -8.76
C THR A 126 -7.73 -1.05 -8.03
N ALA A 127 -8.80 -1.58 -7.43
CA ALA A 127 -9.68 -0.81 -6.55
C ALA A 127 -9.01 -0.52 -5.19
N ASP A 128 -8.24 -1.46 -4.66
CA ASP A 128 -7.45 -1.26 -3.44
C ASP A 128 -6.25 -0.34 -3.70
N PHE A 129 -5.54 -0.60 -4.80
CA PHE A 129 -4.35 0.15 -5.17
C PHE A 129 -4.49 0.59 -6.62
N PRO A 130 -4.97 1.81 -6.92
CA PRO A 130 -5.14 2.26 -8.29
C PRO A 130 -3.80 2.73 -8.91
N PRO A 131 -3.49 2.31 -10.15
CA PRO A 131 -2.30 2.77 -10.87
C PRO A 131 -2.34 4.25 -11.28
#